data_AF-A0ABD6E308-F1
#
_entry.id   AF-A0ABD6E308-F1
#
_cell.length_a   1.000
_cell.length_b   1.000
_cell.length_c   1.000
_cell.angle_alpha   90.00
_cell.angle_beta   90.00
_cell.angle_gamma   90.00
#
_symmetry.space_group_name_H-M   'P 1'
#
loop_
_entity.id
_entity.type
_entity.pdbx_description
1 polymer ?
#
loop_
_entity_poly.entity_id
_entity_poly.type
_entity_poly.pdbx_seq_one_letter_code
_entity_poly.pdbx_strand_id
1 'polypeptide(L)'
;MKIDACPKCGSKNIHVGTMDSGVTYGITSWDYACKDCDYTGMPLIFYSEKEYKQFLKGLLKEVQFRLKKDEDDKKIDFKSKT
;
A
#
# COMPACT_ATOMS: atom_id res chain seq x y z
N MET A 1 4.91 10.59 -18.53
CA MET A 1 5.36 10.89 -17.15
C MET A 1 5.47 9.56 -16.43
N LYS A 2 6.62 9.22 -15.86
CA LYS A 2 6.76 7.97 -15.08
C LYS A 2 6.40 8.28 -13.61
N ILE A 3 5.51 7.48 -13.02
CA ILE A 3 5.09 7.59 -11.62
C ILE A 3 5.35 6.25 -10.93
N ASP A 4 6.23 6.26 -9.94
CA ASP A 4 6.47 5.11 -9.08
C ASP A 4 5.58 5.27 -7.83
N ALA A 5 4.74 4.27 -7.55
CA ALA A 5 3.80 4.32 -6.43
C ALA A 5 3.74 3.00 -5.65
N CYS A 6 3.50 3.12 -4.36
CA CYS A 6 3.42 2.01 -3.44
C CYS A 6 2.17 1.16 -3.75
N PRO A 7 2.29 -0.16 -3.96
CA PRO A 7 1.13 -1.03 -4.20
C PRO A 7 0.18 -1.10 -3.00
N LYS A 8 0.66 -0.84 -1.77
CA LYS A 8 -0.13 -0.95 -0.54
C LYS A 8 -0.97 0.29 -0.23
N CYS A 9 -0.41 1.48 -0.40
CA CYS A 9 -1.08 2.74 -0.03
C CYS A 9 -1.21 3.75 -1.18
N GLY A 10 -0.54 3.51 -2.31
CA GLY A 10 -0.50 4.44 -3.44
C GLY A 10 0.37 5.67 -3.25
N SER A 11 1.12 5.80 -2.14
CA SER A 11 2.10 6.87 -1.96
C SER A 11 3.21 6.79 -3.01
N LYS A 12 3.69 7.95 -3.45
CA LYS A 12 4.86 8.09 -4.33
C LYS A 12 6.17 8.20 -3.56
N ASN A 13 6.10 8.16 -2.23
CA ASN A 13 7.23 8.38 -1.32
C ASN A 13 8.01 7.08 -1.07
N ILE A 14 8.68 6.61 -2.12
CA ILE A 14 9.40 5.34 -2.14
C ILE A 14 10.89 5.62 -2.16
N HIS A 15 11.61 5.01 -1.22
CA HIS A 15 13.04 5.16 -1.08
C HIS A 15 13.72 3.81 -1.30
N VAL A 16 14.83 3.82 -2.04
CA VAL A 16 15.74 2.68 -2.09
C VAL A 16 16.59 2.72 -0.83
N GLY A 17 16.60 1.64 -0.05
CA GLY A 17 17.55 1.51 1.06
C GLY A 17 18.98 1.56 0.50
N THR A 18 19.67 2.68 0.71
CA THR A 18 21.11 2.77 0.44
C THR A 18 21.87 2.45 1.73
N MET A 19 23.13 2.00 1.62
CA MET A 19 23.98 1.64 2.76
C MET A 19 24.10 2.74 3.84
N ASP A 20 23.82 4.00 3.50
CA ASP A 20 23.82 5.16 4.43
C ASP A 20 22.64 5.13 5.44
N SER A 21 21.59 4.35 5.15
CA SER A 21 20.38 4.25 5.98
C SER A 21 20.54 3.32 7.20
N GLY A 22 21.74 2.75 7.42
CA GLY A 22 22.02 1.82 8.53
C GLY A 22 21.40 0.43 8.38
N VAL A 23 20.80 0.12 7.23
CA VAL A 23 20.13 -1.15 6.95
C VAL A 23 21.00 -1.96 5.99
N THR A 24 21.91 -2.77 6.53
CA THR A 24 22.76 -3.67 5.76
C THR A 24 22.03 -4.98 5.48
N TYR A 25 21.12 -4.98 4.51
CA TYR A 25 20.69 -6.23 3.87
C TYR A 25 21.49 -6.45 2.59
N GLY A 26 21.81 -7.72 2.33
CA GLY A 26 22.86 -8.15 1.39
C GLY A 26 22.76 -7.57 -0.02
N ILE A 27 23.89 -7.68 -0.73
CA ILE A 27 24.27 -7.09 -2.03
C ILE A 27 23.32 -7.47 -3.21
N THR A 28 22.16 -8.08 -2.95
CA THR A 28 21.16 -8.52 -3.93
C THR A 28 19.78 -7.88 -3.77
N SER A 29 19.53 -7.09 -2.72
CA SER A 29 18.20 -6.56 -2.43
C SER A 29 18.21 -5.03 -2.31
N TRP A 30 18.02 -4.34 -3.44
CA TRP A 30 17.55 -2.95 -3.39
C TRP A 30 16.10 -2.96 -2.94
N ASP A 31 15.91 -3.08 -1.63
CA ASP A 31 14.59 -3.03 -1.02
C ASP A 31 14.05 -1.60 -1.12
N TYR A 32 13.04 -1.43 -1.97
CA TYR A 32 12.26 -0.21 -2.06
C TYR A 32 11.31 -0.19 -0.86
N ALA A 33 11.41 0.85 -0.04
CA ALA A 33 10.56 1.05 1.13
C ALA A 33 9.67 2.29 0.95
N CYS A 34 8.38 2.14 1.25
CA CYS A 34 7.43 3.24 1.30
C CYS A 34 7.42 3.86 2.70
N LYS A 35 7.75 5.15 2.81
CA LYS A 35 7.80 5.85 4.10
C LYS A 35 6.44 6.03 4.79
N ASP A 36 5.35 6.00 4.03
CA ASP A 36 4.02 6.28 4.60
C ASP A 36 3.33 5.05 5.19
N CYS A 37 3.72 3.82 4.81
CA CYS A 37 3.02 2.61 5.23
C CYS A 37 3.93 1.41 5.50
N ASP A 38 5.24 1.67 5.56
CA ASP A 38 6.33 0.72 5.80
C ASP A 38 6.33 -0.48 4.84
N TYR A 39 5.72 -0.31 3.66
CA TYR A 39 5.73 -1.35 2.64
C TYR A 39 7.13 -1.49 2.06
N THR A 40 7.68 -2.69 2.13
CA THR A 40 8.97 -3.03 1.51
C THR A 40 8.72 -3.95 0.32
N GLY A 41 9.20 -3.57 -0.86
CA GLY A 41 9.01 -4.31 -2.10
C GLY A 41 8.93 -3.41 -3.33
N MET A 42 8.91 -4.01 -4.51
CA MET A 42 8.95 -3.26 -5.78
C MET A 42 7.77 -2.28 -5.92
N PRO A 43 8.03 -1.03 -6.36
CA PRO A 43 6.99 -0.06 -6.63
C PRO A 43 6.21 -0.44 -7.91
N LEU A 44 4.95 -0.02 -7.99
CA LEU A 44 4.18 -0.06 -9.23
C LEU A 44 4.57 1.14 -10.09
N ILE A 45 4.87 0.86 -11.36
CA ILE A 45 5.27 1.87 -12.33
C ILE A 45 4.06 2.21 -13.21
N PHE A 46 3.67 3.47 -13.23
CA PHE A 46 2.62 4.01 -14.09
C PHE A 46 3.23 4.96 -15.12
N TYR A 47 2.79 4.84 -16.38
CA TYR A 47 3.28 5.67 -17.49
C TYR A 47 2.35 6.86 -17.77
N SER A 48 1.15 6.84 -17.19
CA SER A 48 0.17 7.91 -17.25
C SER A 48 -0.44 8.23 -15.88
N GLU A 49 -0.71 9.51 -15.65
CA GLU A 49 -1.45 9.97 -14.47
C GLU A 49 -2.86 9.35 -14.40
N LYS A 50 -3.46 9.07 -15.57
CA LYS A 50 -4.78 8.43 -15.65
C LYS A 50 -4.78 7.05 -15.01
N GLU A 51 -3.76 6.24 -15.31
CA GLU A 51 -3.60 4.89 -14.76
C GLU A 51 -3.38 4.93 -13.26
N TYR A 52 -2.52 5.84 -12.80
CA TYR A 52 -2.28 6.06 -11.36
C TYR A 52 -3.55 6.48 -10.62
N LYS A 53 -4.34 7.41 -11.18
CA LYS A 53 -5.63 7.81 -10.60
C LYS A 53 -6.65 6.68 -10.56
N GLN A 54 -6.67 5.80 -11.57
CA GLN A 54 -7.54 4.61 -11.57
C GLN A 54 -7.12 3.63 -10.46
N PHE A 55 -5.82 3.41 -10.29
CA PHE A 55 -5.29 2.60 -9.20
C PHE A 55 -5.69 3.14 -7.81
N LEU A 56 -5.51 4.44 -7.56
CA LEU A 56 -5.92 5.06 -6.29
C LEU A 56 -7.43 4.90 -6.01
N LYS A 57 -8.27 5.02 -7.05
CA LYS A 57 -9.72 4.77 -6.92
C LYS A 57 -10.02 3.32 -6.56
N GLY A 58 -9.28 2.36 -7.12
CA GLY A 58 -9.41 0.94 -6.79
C GLY A 58 -9.05 0.67 -5.32
N LEU A 59 -7.94 1.25 -4.85
CA LEU A 59 -7.45 1.09 -3.49
C LEU A 59 -8.45 1.59 -2.44
N LEU A 60 -9.04 2.77 -2.66
CA LEU A 60 -10.10 3.30 -1.79
C LEU A 60 -11.35 2.40 -1.75
N LYS A 61 -11.74 1.83 -2.89
CA LYS A 61 -12.89 0.91 -2.95
C LYS A 61 -12.64 -0.37 -2.17
N GLU A 62 -11.44 -0.95 -2.27
CA GLU A 62 -11.05 -2.12 -1.48
C GLU A 62 -11.10 -1.82 0.03
N VAL A 63 -10.55 -0.68 0.45
CA VAL A 63 -10.59 -0.26 1.86
C VAL A 63 -12.04 -0.10 2.33
N GLN A 64 -12.90 0.60 1.57
CA GLN A 64 -14.31 0.76 1.93
C GLN A 64 -15.08 -0.57 1.99
N PHE A 65 -14.77 -1.51 1.09
CA PHE A 65 -15.40 -2.83 1.09
C PHE A 65 -15.02 -3.62 2.33
N ARG A 66 -13.73 -3.59 2.72
CA ARG A 66 -13.26 -4.25 3.95
C ARG A 66 -13.91 -3.65 5.19
N LEU A 67 -13.92 -2.32 5.32
CA LEU A 67 -14.54 -1.64 6.47
C LEU A 67 -16.04 -1.96 6.62
N LYS A 68 -16.79 -2.04 5.51
CA LYS A 68 -18.20 -2.44 5.54
C LYS A 68 -18.41 -3.87 6.01
N LYS A 69 -17.47 -4.77 5.68
CA LYS A 69 -17.52 -6.16 6.11
C LYS A 69 -17.31 -6.28 7.64
N ASP A 70 -16.35 -5.53 8.19
CA ASP A 70 -16.10 -5.48 9.63
C ASP A 70 -17.31 -4.95 10.45
N GLU A 71 -18.11 -4.03 9.89
CA GLU A 71 -19.34 -3.56 10.54
C GLU A 71 -20.47 -4.58 10.54
N ASP A 72 -20.58 -5.39 9.48
CA ASP A 72 -21.61 -6.43 9.37
C ASP A 72 -21.33 -7.59 10.34
N ASP A 73 -20.07 -8.04 10.41
CA ASP A 73 -19.62 -9.08 11.35
C ASP A 73 -19.85 -8.68 12.82
N LYS A 74 -19.60 -7.41 13.19
CA LYS A 74 -19.84 -6.92 14.56
C LYS A 74 -21.32 -6.86 14.94
N LYS A 75 -22.24 -6.70 13.99
CA LYS A 75 -23.69 -6.75 14.26
C LYS A 75 -24.19 -8.17 14.50
N ILE A 76 -23.53 -9.18 13.93
CA ILE A 76 -23.88 -10.59 14.10
C ILE A 76 -23.49 -11.07 15.52
N ASP A 77 -22.33 -10.65 16.03
CA ASP A 77 -21.85 -11.05 17.36
C ASP A 77 -22.74 -10.52 18.50
N PHE A 78 -23.25 -9.28 18.39
CA PHE A 78 -24.08 -8.67 19.43
C PHE A 78 -25.50 -9.26 19.54
N LYS A 79 -26.04 -9.85 18.47
CA LYS A 79 -27.40 -10.41 18.44
C LYS A 79 -27.48 -11.84 18.99
N SER A 80 -26.34 -12.46 19.26
CA SER A 80 -26.23 -13.86 19.71
C SER A 80 -26.11 -14.01 21.24
N LYS A 81 -26.18 -12.91 22.00
CA LYS A 81 -26.02 -12.86 23.47
C LYS A 81 -27.26 -12.37 24.23
N THR A 82 -28.45 -12.38 23.64
CA THR A 82 -29.73 -12.15 24.34
C THR A 82 -30.67 -13.31 24.09
#